data_AF-A0A3B4AGC8-F1
#
_entry.id   AF-A0A3B4AGC8-F1
#
_cell.length_a   1.000
_cell.length_b   1.000
_cell.length_c   1.000
_cell.angle_alpha   90.00
_cell.angle_beta   90.00
_cell.angle_gamma   90.00
#
_symmetry.space_group_name_H-M   'P 1'
#
loop_
_entity.id
_entity.type
_entity.pdbx_description
1 polymer ?
#
loop_
_entity_poly.entity_id
_entity_poly.type
_entity_poly.pdbx_seq_one_letter_code
_entity_poly.pdbx_strand_id
1 'polypeptide(L)'
;MEDCIEMILQDSPLSQQTEHPGVTACCGALLTGMYGLWSLFALPGLRRVPGKLKQVPYLPSSKRQTVNVMRHLRGRSGRLADLGSGDGRLVFAASSAGFQCTGFEINSILVAYARAKAQWTGLGSSHADFVKTDFWK
;
A
#
# COMPACT_ATOMS: atom_id res chain seq x y z
N MET A 1 27.89 45.54 51.71
CA MET A 1 27.00 44.35 51.84
C MET A 1 26.65 43.77 50.48
N GLU A 2 27.14 44.34 49.38
CA GLU A 2 26.97 43.79 48.03
C GLU A 2 28.07 42.77 47.71
N ASP A 3 29.25 42.91 48.34
CA ASP A 3 30.41 42.04 48.12
C ASP A 3 30.19 40.59 48.57
N CYS A 4 29.37 40.36 49.59
CA CYS A 4 29.04 39.00 50.05
C CYS A 4 28.06 38.28 49.11
N ILE A 5 27.21 39.03 48.40
CA ILE A 5 26.25 38.45 47.46
C ILE A 5 26.98 38.04 46.18
N GLU A 6 27.89 38.88 45.68
CA GLU A 6 28.77 38.57 44.55
C GLU A 6 29.61 37.31 44.84
N MET A 7 30.22 37.24 46.02
CA MET A 7 31.06 36.09 46.41
C MET A 7 30.28 34.77 46.51
N ILE A 8 29.03 34.80 46.99
CA ILE A 8 28.15 33.61 47.07
C ILE A 8 27.67 33.17 45.69
N LEU A 9 27.43 34.11 44.77
CA LEU A 9 27.10 33.78 43.38
C LEU A 9 28.31 33.23 42.62
N GLN A 10 29.53 33.65 42.98
CA GLN A 10 30.77 33.20 42.36
C GLN A 10 31.15 31.76 42.73
N ASP A 11 30.84 31.32 43.96
CA ASP A 11 31.06 29.95 44.44
C ASP A 11 29.87 29.01 44.20
N SER A 12 28.82 29.48 43.53
CA SER A 12 27.71 28.61 43.15
C SER A 12 28.20 27.60 42.10
N PRO A 13 28.07 26.27 42.33
CA PRO A 13 28.52 25.25 41.37
C PRO A 13 27.74 25.29 40.04
N LEU A 14 26.68 26.10 39.99
CA LEU A 14 25.93 26.45 38.78
C LEU A 14 26.67 27.43 37.85
N SER A 15 27.61 28.25 38.35
CA SER A 15 28.31 29.26 37.56
C SER A 15 29.53 28.71 36.82
N GLN A 16 30.05 27.55 37.24
CA GLN A 16 31.14 26.83 36.58
C GLN A 16 30.64 25.84 35.52
N GLN A 17 29.45 26.09 34.95
CA GLN A 17 28.95 25.31 33.83
C GLN A 17 29.85 25.60 32.62
N THR A 18 30.88 24.77 32.42
CA THR A 18 31.68 24.81 31.20
C THR A 18 30.75 24.49 30.04
N GLU A 19 30.39 25.53 29.30
CA GLU A 19 29.72 25.42 28.02
C GLU A 19 30.61 24.55 27.14
N HIS A 20 30.19 23.30 26.90
CA HIS A 20 30.85 22.37 25.99
C HIS A 20 29.99 22.27 24.73
N PRO A 21 30.17 23.18 23.75
CA PRO A 21 29.25 23.31 22.62
C PRO A 21 29.14 22.01 21.82
N GLY A 22 30.23 21.23 21.77
CA GLY A 22 30.26 19.92 21.12
C GLY A 22 29.40 18.86 21.83
N VAL A 23 29.37 18.86 23.16
CA VAL A 23 28.55 17.92 23.94
C VAL A 23 27.07 18.28 23.80
N THR A 24 26.73 19.56 23.93
CA THR A 24 25.37 20.07 23.74
C THR A 24 24.87 19.79 22.31
N ALA A 25 25.70 20.02 21.30
CA ALA A 25 25.36 19.71 19.90
C ALA A 25 25.17 18.20 19.66
N CYS A 26 26.01 17.36 20.25
CA CYS A 26 25.91 15.90 20.11
C CYS A 26 24.65 15.36 20.78
N CYS A 27 24.34 15.79 22.01
CA CYS A 27 23.11 15.44 22.71
C CYS A 27 21.86 15.94 21.96
N GLY A 28 21.89 17.16 21.43
CA GLY A 28 20.81 17.72 20.61
C GLY A 28 20.57 16.91 19.33
N ALA A 29 21.64 16.50 18.64
CA ALA A 29 21.55 15.66 17.45
C ALA A 29 20.98 14.26 17.76
N LEU A 30 21.41 13.64 18.87
CA LEU A 30 20.90 12.35 19.31
C LEU A 30 19.40 12.41 19.66
N LEU A 31 18.99 13.43 20.42
CA LEU A 31 17.59 13.62 20.78
C LEU A 31 16.71 13.88 19.56
N THR A 32 17.16 14.75 18.65
CA THR A 32 16.43 15.06 17.42
C THR A 32 16.34 13.83 16.50
N GLY A 33 17.42 13.05 16.38
CA GLY A 33 17.43 11.81 15.62
C GLY A 33 16.50 10.75 16.20
N MET A 34 16.51 10.58 17.53
CA MET A 34 15.66 9.63 18.23
C MET A 34 14.17 10.04 18.16
N TYR A 35 13.87 11.32 18.29
CA TYR A 35 12.51 11.86 18.14
C TYR A 35 12.01 11.76 16.69
N GLY A 36 12.88 12.04 15.72
CA GLY A 36 12.61 11.81 14.29
C GLY A 36 12.28 10.35 14.01
N LEU A 37 13.08 9.41 14.53
CA LEU A 37 12.83 7.99 14.38
C LEU A 37 11.52 7.55 15.06
N TRP A 38 11.23 8.04 16.27
CA TRP A 38 10.00 7.71 17.01
C TRP A 38 8.74 8.28 16.33
N SER A 39 8.81 9.52 15.85
CA SER A 39 7.70 10.18 15.15
C SER A 39 7.28 9.47 13.88
N LEU A 40 8.18 8.73 13.23
CA LEU A 40 7.81 7.84 12.13
C LEU A 40 6.76 6.85 12.63
N PHE A 41 6.97 6.17 13.76
CA PHE A 41 6.06 5.14 14.28
C PHE A 41 4.80 5.71 14.93
N ALA A 42 4.88 6.86 15.59
CA ALA A 42 3.76 7.45 16.34
C ALA A 42 2.66 8.06 15.44
N LEU A 43 2.96 8.42 14.20
CA LEU A 43 2.02 9.10 13.29
C LEU A 43 1.75 8.28 12.02
N PRO A 44 0.97 7.19 12.10
CA PRO A 44 0.62 6.37 10.92
C PRO A 44 -0.20 7.14 9.87
N GLY A 45 -0.83 8.26 10.24
CA GLY A 45 -1.69 9.08 9.37
C GLY A 45 -1.00 10.23 8.63
N LEU A 46 0.22 10.63 9.01
CA LEU A 46 0.94 11.72 8.35
C LEU A 46 1.85 11.24 7.20
N ARG A 47 2.00 9.91 7.08
CA ARG A 47 2.68 9.30 5.95
C ARG A 47 1.70 9.28 4.78
N ARG A 48 1.95 10.12 3.75
CA ARG A 48 1.47 9.79 2.41
C ARG A 48 2.07 8.44 2.07
N VAL A 49 1.29 7.37 2.23
CA VAL A 49 1.63 6.05 1.71
C VAL A 49 2.07 6.31 0.27
N PRO A 50 3.31 5.96 -0.12
CA PRO A 50 3.76 6.18 -1.49
C PRO A 50 2.67 5.65 -2.40
N GLY A 51 2.26 6.39 -3.44
CA GLY A 51 1.12 5.98 -4.27
C GLY A 51 1.23 4.54 -4.80
N LYS A 52 2.45 4.00 -4.87
CA LYS A 52 2.77 2.60 -5.20
C LYS A 52 2.42 1.57 -4.10
N LEU A 53 2.43 1.95 -2.83
CA LEU A 53 2.07 1.11 -1.67
C LEU A 53 0.58 1.23 -1.27
N LYS A 54 -0.17 2.15 -1.89
CA LYS A 54 -1.62 2.30 -1.73
C LYS A 54 -2.41 1.27 -2.55
N GLN A 55 -1.75 0.23 -3.05
CA GLN A 55 -2.37 -0.80 -3.86
C GLN A 55 -2.88 -1.92 -2.94
N VAL A 56 -4.14 -2.29 -3.14
CA VAL A 56 -4.76 -3.41 -2.43
C VAL A 56 -3.94 -4.67 -2.73
N PRO A 57 -3.47 -5.40 -1.70
CA PRO A 57 -2.73 -6.64 -1.92
C PRO A 57 -3.59 -7.63 -2.70
N TYR A 58 -2.98 -8.32 -3.66
CA TYR A 58 -3.67 -9.32 -4.46
C TYR A 58 -4.13 -10.48 -3.56
N LEU A 59 -5.45 -10.63 -3.45
CA LEU A 59 -6.08 -11.73 -2.73
C LEU A 59 -7.00 -12.49 -3.71
N PRO A 60 -6.64 -13.71 -4.11
CA PRO A 60 -7.47 -14.48 -5.04
C PRO A 60 -8.82 -14.88 -4.42
N SER A 61 -9.90 -14.73 -5.19
CA SER A 61 -11.24 -15.19 -4.79
C SER A 61 -11.28 -16.71 -4.61
N SER A 62 -11.87 -17.22 -3.53
CA SER A 62 -11.98 -18.65 -3.28
C SER A 62 -12.79 -19.38 -4.36
N LYS A 63 -12.49 -20.66 -4.62
CA LYS A 63 -13.26 -21.52 -5.55
C LYS A 63 -14.76 -21.50 -5.22
N ARG A 64 -15.12 -21.47 -3.94
CA ARG A 64 -16.51 -21.41 -3.48
C ARG A 64 -17.19 -20.10 -3.90
N GLN A 65 -16.48 -18.98 -3.88
CA GLN A 65 -17.01 -17.69 -4.33
C GLN A 65 -17.25 -17.70 -5.84
N THR A 66 -16.32 -18.23 -6.64
CA THR A 66 -16.51 -18.38 -8.09
C THR A 66 -17.74 -19.24 -8.40
N VAL A 67 -17.90 -20.39 -7.73
CA VAL A 67 -19.08 -21.26 -7.92
C VAL A 67 -20.37 -20.55 -7.55
N ASN A 68 -20.38 -19.77 -6.46
CA ASN A 68 -21.55 -19.01 -6.08
C ASN A 68 -21.91 -17.97 -7.14
N VAL A 69 -20.95 -17.21 -7.66
CA VAL A 69 -21.21 -16.23 -8.74
C VAL A 69 -21.77 -16.95 -9.98
N MET A 70 -21.13 -18.04 -10.41
CA MET A 70 -21.60 -18.82 -11.55
C MET A 70 -23.02 -19.39 -11.35
N ARG A 71 -23.40 -19.76 -10.12
CA ARG A 71 -24.76 -20.17 -9.79
C ARG A 71 -25.77 -19.06 -10.03
N HIS A 72 -25.46 -17.81 -9.67
CA HIS A 72 -26.32 -16.65 -9.90
C HIS A 72 -26.40 -16.24 -11.38
N LEU A 73 -25.40 -16.64 -12.17
CA LEU A 73 -25.37 -16.39 -13.62
C LEU A 73 -26.04 -17.49 -14.44
N ARG A 74 -26.49 -18.59 -13.83
CA ARG A 74 -27.15 -19.69 -14.55
C ARG A 74 -28.39 -19.19 -15.29
N GLY A 75 -28.53 -19.60 -16.55
CA GLY A 75 -29.65 -19.23 -17.41
C GLY A 75 -29.56 -17.82 -17.99
N ARG A 76 -28.50 -17.06 -17.68
CA ARG A 76 -28.22 -15.77 -18.30
C ARG A 76 -27.22 -15.94 -19.44
N SER A 77 -27.22 -15.00 -20.37
CA SER A 77 -26.27 -14.89 -21.46
C SER A 77 -25.95 -13.42 -21.70
N GLY A 78 -24.83 -13.15 -22.38
CA GLY A 78 -24.42 -11.80 -22.76
C GLY A 78 -23.00 -11.47 -22.33
N ARG A 79 -22.79 -10.20 -21.96
CA ARG A 79 -21.47 -9.65 -21.61
C ARG A 79 -21.31 -9.55 -20.10
N LEU A 80 -20.13 -9.89 -19.60
CA LEU A 80 -19.78 -9.83 -18.18
C LEU A 80 -18.51 -8.99 -18.00
N ALA A 81 -18.53 -8.05 -17.06
CA ALA A 81 -17.35 -7.29 -16.66
C ALA A 81 -16.92 -7.72 -15.26
N ASP A 82 -15.65 -8.10 -15.11
CA ASP A 82 -15.05 -8.45 -13.82
C ASP A 82 -14.13 -7.31 -13.35
N LEU A 83 -14.52 -6.63 -12.27
CA LEU A 83 -13.81 -5.46 -11.74
C LEU A 83 -12.79 -5.90 -10.70
N GLY A 84 -11.51 -5.78 -11.02
CA GLY A 84 -10.42 -6.37 -10.22
C GLY A 84 -10.22 -7.85 -10.54
N SER A 85 -10.09 -8.18 -11.83
CA SER A 85 -10.09 -9.56 -12.30
C SER A 85 -8.92 -10.40 -11.79
N GLY A 86 -7.82 -9.78 -11.36
CA GLY A 86 -6.67 -10.48 -10.81
C GLY A 86 -6.09 -11.54 -11.76
N ASP A 87 -6.11 -12.81 -11.37
CA ASP A 87 -5.69 -13.95 -12.20
C ASP A 87 -6.69 -14.41 -13.27
N GLY A 88 -7.83 -13.72 -13.37
CA GLY A 88 -8.87 -13.97 -14.36
C GLY A 88 -9.74 -15.19 -14.10
N ARG A 89 -9.69 -15.80 -12.91
CA ARG A 89 -10.42 -17.06 -12.64
C ARG A 89 -11.93 -16.97 -12.90
N LEU A 90 -12.55 -15.83 -12.58
CA LEU A 90 -13.99 -15.63 -12.79
C LEU A 90 -14.28 -15.38 -14.27
N VAL A 91 -13.47 -14.54 -14.92
CA VAL A 91 -13.50 -14.35 -16.38
C VAL A 91 -13.44 -15.70 -17.10
N PHE A 92 -12.49 -16.57 -16.75
CA PHE A 92 -12.38 -17.90 -17.36
C PHE A 92 -13.61 -18.77 -17.12
N ALA A 93 -14.10 -18.84 -15.88
CA ALA A 93 -15.29 -19.63 -15.56
C ALA A 93 -16.54 -19.13 -16.30
N ALA A 94 -16.70 -17.80 -16.42
CA ALA A 94 -17.81 -17.18 -17.11
C ALA A 94 -17.69 -17.33 -18.64
N SER A 95 -16.49 -17.18 -19.21
CA SER A 95 -16.23 -17.41 -20.63
C SER A 95 -16.48 -18.87 -21.02
N SER A 96 -16.07 -19.84 -20.19
CA SER A 96 -16.40 -21.26 -20.40
C SER A 96 -17.90 -21.55 -20.32
N ALA A 97 -18.68 -20.70 -19.63
CA ALA A 97 -20.14 -20.78 -19.60
C ALA A 97 -20.81 -20.03 -20.77
N GLY A 98 -20.05 -19.51 -21.73
CA GLY A 98 -20.57 -18.86 -22.94
C GLY A 98 -20.73 -17.35 -22.86
N PHE A 99 -20.28 -16.69 -21.78
CA PHE A 99 -20.31 -15.24 -21.68
C PHE A 99 -19.14 -14.59 -22.42
N GLN A 100 -19.36 -13.40 -22.98
CA GLN A 100 -18.27 -12.53 -23.42
C GLN A 100 -17.77 -11.73 -22.23
N CYS A 101 -16.58 -12.08 -21.73
CA CYS A 101 -16.09 -11.54 -20.47
C CYS A 101 -14.93 -10.57 -20.68
N THR A 102 -14.94 -9.48 -19.92
CA THR A 102 -13.85 -8.51 -19.88
C THR A 102 -13.41 -8.33 -18.42
N GLY A 103 -12.15 -8.69 -18.14
CA GLY A 103 -11.52 -8.48 -16.84
C GLY A 103 -10.79 -7.15 -16.78
N PHE A 104 -11.12 -6.31 -15.81
CA PHE A 104 -10.43 -5.04 -15.57
C PHE A 104 -9.51 -5.17 -14.37
N GLU A 105 -8.25 -4.76 -14.50
CA GLU A 105 -7.26 -4.85 -13.43
C GLU A 105 -6.30 -3.67 -13.48
N ILE A 106 -5.90 -3.15 -12.33
CA ILE A 106 -4.98 -2.00 -12.24
C ILE A 106 -3.51 -2.45 -12.33
N ASN A 107 -3.22 -3.65 -11.82
CA ASN A 107 -1.88 -4.22 -11.80
C ASN A 107 -1.50 -4.81 -13.18
N SER A 108 -0.52 -4.19 -13.85
CA SER A 108 -0.05 -4.63 -15.16
C SER A 108 0.56 -6.03 -15.18
N ILE A 109 1.15 -6.49 -14.08
CA ILE A 109 1.74 -7.82 -13.98
C ILE A 109 0.63 -8.88 -13.99
N LEU A 110 -0.46 -8.65 -13.24
CA LEU A 110 -1.60 -9.55 -13.21
C LEU A 110 -2.34 -9.58 -14.55
N VAL A 111 -2.50 -8.43 -15.22
CA VAL A 111 -3.07 -8.37 -16.58
C VAL A 111 -2.23 -9.21 -17.56
N ALA A 112 -0.91 -9.06 -17.55
CA ALA A 112 -0.02 -9.83 -18.41
C ALA A 112 -0.12 -11.34 -18.12
N TYR A 113 -0.15 -11.71 -16.83
CA TYR A 113 -0.34 -13.10 -16.41
C TYR A 113 -1.68 -13.67 -16.88
N ALA A 114 -2.78 -12.93 -16.71
CA ALA A 114 -4.11 -13.37 -17.12
C ALA A 114 -4.21 -13.53 -18.64
N ARG A 115 -3.61 -12.63 -19.43
CA ARG A 115 -3.54 -12.75 -20.90
C ARG A 115 -2.73 -13.98 -21.34
N ALA A 116 -1.55 -14.19 -20.76
CA ALA A 116 -0.74 -15.37 -21.07
C ALA A 116 -1.50 -16.67 -20.73
N LYS A 117 -2.17 -16.69 -19.57
CA LYS A 117 -3.00 -17.83 -19.16
C LYS A 117 -4.17 -18.05 -20.10
N ALA A 118 -4.85 -16.99 -20.56
CA ALA A 118 -5.93 -17.08 -21.54
C ALA A 118 -5.46 -17.73 -22.85
N GLN A 119 -4.31 -17.28 -23.35
CA GLN A 119 -3.67 -17.85 -24.54
C GLN A 119 -3.34 -19.33 -24.34
N TRP A 120 -2.76 -19.71 -23.21
CA TRP A 120 -2.42 -21.11 -22.91
C TRP A 120 -3.64 -22.01 -22.77
N THR A 121 -4.76 -21.48 -22.28
CA THR A 121 -6.02 -22.23 -22.17
C THR A 121 -6.78 -22.33 -23.49
N GLY A 122 -6.28 -21.72 -24.57
CA GLY A 122 -6.95 -21.74 -25.88
C GLY A 122 -8.28 -20.98 -25.92
N LEU A 123 -8.54 -20.11 -24.93
CA LEU A 123 -9.69 -19.23 -24.93
C LEU A 123 -9.46 -18.14 -25.98
N GLY A 124 -10.29 -18.14 -27.03
CA GLY A 124 -10.23 -17.12 -28.07
C GLY A 124 -10.46 -15.72 -27.48
N SER A 125 -9.72 -14.73 -27.98
CA SER A 125 -9.80 -13.32 -27.54
C SER A 125 -11.21 -12.72 -27.67
N SER A 126 -12.11 -13.35 -28.42
CA SER A 126 -13.52 -12.96 -28.54
C SER A 126 -14.36 -13.28 -27.31
N HIS A 127 -13.93 -14.20 -26.45
CA HIS A 127 -14.69 -14.65 -25.28
C HIS A 127 -14.12 -14.17 -23.94
N ALA A 128 -12.81 -13.90 -23.87
CA ALA A 128 -12.13 -13.41 -22.68
C ALA A 128 -11.09 -12.34 -23.06
N ASP A 129 -11.30 -11.12 -22.59
CA ASP A 129 -10.34 -10.02 -22.72
C ASP A 129 -9.93 -9.49 -21.34
N PHE A 130 -8.71 -8.96 -21.24
CA PHE A 130 -8.16 -8.38 -20.02
C PHE A 130 -7.62 -6.99 -20.31
N VAL A 131 -8.13 -5.98 -19.61
CA VAL A 131 -7.82 -4.57 -19.83
C VAL A 131 -7.22 -3.97 -18.57
N LYS A 132 -6.11 -3.23 -18.76
CA LYS A 132 -5.54 -2.45 -17.66
C LYS A 132 -6.33 -1.16 -17.50
N THR A 133 -7.03 -1.02 -16.38
CA THR A 133 -7.84 0.17 -16.10
C THR A 133 -7.71 0.58 -14.64
N ASP A 134 -7.64 1.89 -14.42
CA ASP A 134 -7.67 2.51 -13.11
C ASP A 134 -9.03 3.20 -12.94
N PHE A 135 -9.85 2.74 -12.00
CA PHE A 135 -11.20 3.26 -11.77
C PHE A 135 -11.23 4.49 -10.86
N TRP A 136 -10.07 4.93 -10.33
CA TRP A 136 -9.98 5.99 -9.33
C TRP A 136 -9.27 7.25 -9.84
N LYS A 137 -9.20 7.42 -11.16
CA LYS A 137 -8.61 8.58 -11.83
C LYS A 137 -9.67 9.47 -12.46
#